data_AF-A0A382VIJ2-F1
#
_entry.id   AF-A0A382VIJ2-F1
#
_cell.length_a   1.000
_cell.length_b   1.000
_cell.length_c   1.000
_cell.angle_alpha   90.00
_cell.angle_beta   90.00
_cell.angle_gamma   90.00
#
_symmetry.space_group_name_H-M   'P 1'
#
loop_
_entity.id
_entity.type
_entity.pdbx_description
1 polymer ?
#
loop_
_entity_poly.entity_id
_entity_poly.type
_entity_poly.pdbx_seq_one_letter_code
_entity_poly.pdbx_strand_id
1 'polypeptide(L)' 'MEVGGSQSRNPSPHIQTFRVPNLSEIDFSALRAGRLARLQKMMRRHEIPVCLFYNPANIRYATGTEVMGVWTATTLA' A
#
# COMPACT_ATOMS: atom_id res chain seq x y z
N MET A 1 -6.89 -52.49 -9.35
CA MET A 1 -6.01 -51.35 -9.66
C MET A 1 -6.60 -50.14 -8.96
N GLU A 2 -6.11 -49.84 -7.75
CA GLU A 2 -6.58 -48.68 -6.99
C GLU A 2 -6.06 -47.40 -7.66
N VAL A 3 -6.98 -46.61 -8.21
CA VAL A 3 -6.64 -45.31 -8.80
C VAL A 3 -6.54 -44.28 -7.68
N GLY A 4 -5.36 -43.66 -7.63
CA GLY A 4 -4.83 -42.80 -6.57
C GLY A 4 -5.81 -41.78 -6.00
N GLY A 5 -5.73 -41.64 -4.67
CA GLY A 5 -6.42 -40.60 -3.92
C GLY A 5 -6.13 -39.22 -4.50
N SER A 6 -7.18 -38.56 -4.96
CA SER A 6 -7.16 -37.16 -5.34
C SER A 6 -6.96 -36.33 -4.06
N GLN A 7 -5.71 -36.02 -3.73
CA GLN A 7 -5.46 -34.89 -2.83
C GLN A 7 -5.98 -33.63 -3.52
N SER A 8 -7.22 -33.26 -3.15
CA SER A 8 -7.84 -32.00 -3.53
C SER A 8 -6.92 -30.86 -3.09
N ARG A 9 -6.18 -30.30 -4.05
CA ARG A 9 -5.47 -29.03 -3.84
C ARG A 9 -6.55 -28.00 -3.51
N ASN A 10 -6.49 -27.47 -2.29
CA ASN A 10 -7.32 -26.33 -1.89
C ASN A 10 -7.18 -25.24 -2.97
N PRO A 11 -8.25 -24.90 -3.72
CA PRO A 11 -8.13 -23.91 -4.77
C PRO A 11 -7.76 -22.60 -4.09
N SER A 12 -6.59 -22.07 -4.45
CA SER A 12 -6.11 -20.76 -4.00
C SER A 12 -7.29 -19.79 -4.02
N PRO A 13 -7.55 -19.02 -2.94
CA PRO A 13 -8.73 -18.17 -2.86
C PRO A 13 -8.75 -17.27 -4.10
N HIS A 14 -9.77 -17.46 -4.93
CA HIS A 14 -9.95 -16.66 -6.13
C HIS A 14 -10.01 -15.20 -5.69
N ILE A 15 -9.21 -14.31 -6.31
CA ILE A 15 -9.17 -12.88 -5.95
C ILE A 15 -10.58 -12.25 -5.92
N GLN A 16 -11.50 -12.82 -6.69
CA GLN A 16 -12.92 -12.49 -6.77
C GLN A 16 -13.73 -12.69 -5.46
N THR A 17 -13.24 -13.45 -4.49
CA THR A 17 -13.93 -13.68 -3.22
C THR A 17 -13.55 -12.68 -2.12
N PHE A 18 -12.52 -11.85 -2.36
CA PHE A 18 -12.14 -10.82 -1.39
C PHE A 18 -13.19 -9.70 -1.38
N ARG A 19 -13.74 -9.45 -0.19
CA ARG A 19 -14.58 -8.29 0.06
C ARG A 19 -13.73 -7.03 -0.01
N VAL A 20 -14.13 -6.08 -0.87
CA VAL A 20 -13.58 -4.72 -0.86
C VAL A 20 -14.24 -3.95 0.29
N PRO A 21 -13.47 -3.40 1.25
CA PRO A 21 -14.05 -2.59 2.32
C PRO A 21 -14.60 -1.27 1.78
N ASN A 22 -15.68 -0.78 2.38
CA ASN A 22 -16.12 0.59 2.11
C ASN A 22 -15.09 1.58 2.67
N LEU A 23 -14.97 2.75 2.05
CA LEU A 23 -14.03 3.79 2.50
C LEU A 23 -14.28 4.23 3.95
N SER A 24 -15.55 4.20 4.40
CA SER A 24 -15.93 4.54 5.77
C SER A 24 -15.43 3.55 6.82
N GLU A 25 -15.06 2.33 6.41
CA GLU A 25 -14.53 1.30 7.31
C GLU A 25 -13.03 1.51 7.60
N ILE A 26 -12.39 2.42 6.88
CA ILE A 26 -10.95 2.70 6.99
C ILE A 26 -10.75 3.98 7.78
N ASP A 27 -10.07 3.89 8.92
CA ASP A 27 -9.56 5.06 9.62
C ASP A 27 -8.34 5.64 8.86
N PHE A 28 -8.63 6.53 7.92
CA PHE A 28 -7.59 7.19 7.16
C PHE A 28 -6.75 8.17 7.99
N SER A 29 -7.26 8.65 9.13
CA SER A 29 -6.49 9.53 10.02
C SER A 29 -5.37 8.72 10.68
N ALA A 30 -5.72 7.59 11.29
CA ALA A 30 -4.76 6.66 11.87
C ALA A 30 -3.76 6.13 10.82
N LEU A 31 -4.24 5.80 9.61
CA LEU A 31 -3.37 5.34 8.53
C LEU A 31 -2.35 6.39 8.08
N ARG A 32 -2.72 7.66 7.99
CA ARG A 32 -1.79 8.76 7.64
C ARG A 32 -0.78 8.99 8.76
N ALA A 33 -1.24 9.10 10.00
CA ALA A 33 -0.38 9.28 11.16
C ALA A 33 0.64 8.14 11.31
N GLY A 34 0.20 6.88 11.15
CA GLY A 34 1.06 5.70 11.23
C GLY A 34 2.16 5.68 10.15
N ARG A 35 1.82 6.03 8.90
CA ARG A 35 2.80 6.12 7.81
C ARG A 35 3.83 7.22 8.05
N LEU A 36 3.39 8.41 8.47
CA LEU A 36 4.29 9.53 8.79
C LEU A 36 5.23 9.16 9.95
N ALA A 37 4.70 8.58 11.03
CA ALA A 37 5.50 8.15 12.17
C ALA A 37 6.55 7.10 11.77
N ARG A 38 6.18 6.14 10.92
CA ARG A 38 7.12 5.13 10.39
C ARG A 38 8.22 5.77 9.53
N LEU A 39 7.84 6.68 8.62
CA LEU A 39 8.80 7.42 7.80
C LEU A 39 9.80 8.19 8.66
N GLN A 40 9.31 8.99 9.60
CA GLN A 40 10.15 9.77 10.51
C GLN A 40 11.04 8.87 11.39
N LYS A 41 10.57 7.68 11.79
CA LYS A 41 11.39 6.69 12.50
C LYS A 41 12.56 6.22 11.65
N MET A 42 12.34 5.94 10.36
CA MET A 42 13.41 5.54 9.45
C MET A 42 14.37 6.72 9.16
N MET A 43 13.84 7.93 8.98
CA MET A 43 14.65 9.15 8.84
C MET A 43 15.62 9.31 10.01
N ARG A 44 15.13 9.20 11.26
CA ARG A 44 15.98 9.26 12.45
C ARG A 44 17.02 8.14 12.49
N ARG A 45 16.63 6.91 12.15
CA ARG A 45 17.55 5.75 12.13
C ARG A 45 18.71 5.94 11.17
N HIS A 46 18.48 6.61 10.05
CA HIS A 46 19.46 6.85 8.99
C HIS A 46 20.07 8.26 9.05
N GLU A 47 19.80 9.02 10.10
CA GLU A 47 20.31 10.39 10.29
C GLU A 47 19.97 11.34 9.12
N ILE A 48 18.78 11.16 8.53
CA ILE A 48 18.28 11.97 7.43
C ILE A 48 17.37 13.07 8.01
N PRO A 49 17.79 14.35 8.00
CA PRO A 49 17.00 15.42 8.61
C PRO A 49 15.80 15.85 7.74
N VAL A 50 15.91 15.69 6.41
CA VAL A 50 14.91 16.12 5.43
C VAL A 50 14.81 15.10 4.30
N CYS A 51 13.58 14.85 3.84
CA CYS A 51 13.33 14.10 2.61
C CYS A 51 12.57 14.97 1.62
N LEU A 52 13.00 14.94 0.35
CA LEU A 52 12.29 15.56 -0.77
C LEU A 52 11.75 14.46 -1.68
N PHE A 53 10.44 14.48 -1.95
CA PHE A 53 9.77 13.43 -2.71
C PHE A 53 9.26 13.98 -4.04
N TYR A 54 9.71 13.37 -5.13
CA TYR A 54 9.22 13.62 -6.49
C TYR A 54 8.32 12.49 -7.00
N ASN A 55 8.62 11.25 -6.60
CA ASN A 55 7.78 10.10 -6.97
C ASN A 55 6.39 10.22 -6.30
N PRO A 56 5.28 10.24 -7.08
CA PRO A 56 3.93 10.38 -6.53
C PRO A 56 3.53 9.31 -5.52
N ALA A 57 4.09 8.09 -5.62
CA ALA A 57 3.86 7.03 -4.65
C ALA A 57 4.42 7.39 -3.27
N ASN A 58 5.61 8.01 -3.22
CA ASN A 58 6.23 8.46 -1.98
C ASN A 58 5.47 9.66 -1.37
N ILE A 59 5.02 10.59 -2.21
CA ILE A 59 4.17 11.72 -1.80
C ILE A 59 2.89 11.18 -1.15
N ARG A 60 2.16 10.30 -1.86
CA ARG A 60 0.93 9.68 -1.34
C ARG A 60 1.18 8.85 -0.09
N TYR A 61 2.33 8.21 0.04
CA TYR A 61 2.67 7.46 1.23
C TYR A 61 2.87 8.39 2.45
N ALA A 62 3.65 9.46 2.29
CA ALA A 62 4.01 10.37 3.37
C ALA A 62 2.85 11.28 3.80
N THR A 63 2.05 11.78 2.85
CA THR A 63 1.01 12.79 3.12
C THR A 63 -0.41 12.22 3.03
N GLY A 64 -0.60 11.12 2.30
CA GLY A 64 -1.93 10.63 1.94
C GLY A 64 -2.58 11.37 0.77
N THR A 65 -1.92 12.38 0.19
CA THR A 65 -2.44 13.17 -0.94
C THR A 65 -2.07 12.53 -2.27
N GLU A 66 -3.01 12.56 -3.20
CA GLU A 66 -2.80 12.22 -4.61
C GLU A 66 -3.52 13.28 -5.44
N VAL A 67 -2.87 13.75 -6.50
CA VAL A 67 -3.43 14.70 -7.45
C VAL A 67 -3.08 14.18 -8.82
N MET A 68 -4.07 13.79 -9.63
CA MET A 68 -3.89 13.31 -11.01
C MET A 68 -2.71 12.32 -11.15
N GLY A 69 -2.63 11.30 -10.31
CA GLY A 69 -1.41 10.54 -10.07
C GLY A 69 -0.81 9.89 -11.33
N VAL A 70 -1.63 9.52 -12.31
CA VAL A 70 -1.15 9.08 -13.62
C VAL A 70 -0.41 10.22 -14.32
N TRP A 71 -1.06 11.37 -14.48
CA TRP A 71 -0.46 12.54 -15.14
C TRP A 71 0.77 13.04 -14.38
N THR A 72 0.70 13.16 -13.06
CA THR A 72 1.85 13.60 -12.24
C THR A 72 3.02 12.63 -12.37
N ALA A 73 2.76 11.32 -12.43
CA ALA A 73 3.82 10.32 -12.63
C ALA A 73 4.40 10.32 -14.06
N THR A 74 3.62 10.69 -15.08
CA THR A 74 4.06 10.61 -16.49
C THR A 74 4.55 11.93 -17.08
N THR A 75 4.24 13.06 -16.45
CA THR A 75 4.46 14.39 -17.03
C THR A 75 5.26 15.34 -16.15
N LEU A 76 5.11 15.27 -14.82
CA LEU A 76 5.82 16.16 -13.89
C LEU A 76 7.11 15.54 -13.32
N ALA A 77 7.12 14.21 -13.14
CA ALA A 77 8.21 13.47 -12.49
C ALA A 77 9.31 13.03 -13.47
#